data_AF-A0A349M100-F1
#
_entry.id   AF-A0A349M100-F1
#
_cell.length_a   1.000
_cell.length_b   1.000
_cell.length_c   1.000
_cell.angle_alpha   90.00
_cell.angle_beta   90.00
_cell.angle_gamma   90.00
#
_symmetry.space_group_name_H-M   'P 1'
#
loop_
_entity.id
_entity.type
_entity.pdbx_description
1 polymer ?
#
loop_
_entity_poly.entity_id
_entity_poly.type
_entity_poly.pdbx_seq_one_letter_code
_entity_poly.pdbx_strand_id
1 'polypeptide(L)'
;RLEEVKAAGQRVVELSPLVDTQHDLEKQHDDLTRKVEQYDGLVKEGKRLVQQYNGYLQQQENLARKISDIEPLKALAAQLQERVEAVAQLRAQLSERGSRQRQLQEKREQLRQKQEERENFATRLRKAENNITKIEEHRHEAEELPALQVQYDQFSEQRYRLEGNIEGYTKSRRQSAGGLCPFLHEPCLNIKQRGIISLESYFDGLLGEDRTRLDEINRQQITIAERITFVKKYA
;
A
#
# COMPACT_ATOMS: atom_id res chain seq x y z
N ARG A 1 -49.83 -47.86 -128.75
CA ARG A 1 -49.63 -46.39 -128.61
C ARG A 1 -50.94 -45.60 -128.54
N LEU A 2 -51.79 -45.54 -129.58
CA LEU A 2 -53.04 -44.73 -129.53
C LEU A 2 -54.12 -45.27 -128.58
N GLU A 3 -54.34 -46.60 -128.54
CA GLU A 3 -55.29 -47.20 -127.60
C GLU A 3 -54.86 -47.09 -126.13
N GLU A 4 -53.55 -47.23 -125.86
CA GLU A 4 -52.98 -47.02 -124.53
C GLU A 4 -53.19 -45.60 -124.02
N VAL A 5 -53.12 -44.59 -124.91
CA VAL A 5 -53.39 -43.18 -124.57
C VAL A 5 -54.87 -42.96 -124.26
N LYS A 6 -55.79 -43.63 -124.97
CA LYS A 6 -57.24 -43.52 -124.72
C LYS A 6 -57.63 -44.21 -123.41
N ALA A 7 -57.07 -45.39 -123.13
CA ALA A 7 -57.25 -46.09 -121.86
C ALA A 7 -56.63 -45.32 -120.68
N ALA A 8 -55.47 -44.68 -120.89
CA ALA A 8 -54.87 -43.78 -119.90
C ALA A 8 -55.75 -42.55 -119.66
N GLY A 9 -56.34 -41.96 -120.70
CA GLY A 9 -57.26 -40.83 -120.59
C GLY A 9 -58.54 -41.17 -119.81
N GLN A 10 -59.14 -42.33 -120.04
CA GLN A 10 -60.30 -42.80 -119.25
C GLN A 10 -59.93 -43.02 -117.78
N ARG A 11 -58.77 -43.61 -117.50
CA ARG A 11 -58.24 -43.74 -116.13
C ARG A 11 -58.01 -42.40 -115.44
N VAL A 12 -57.54 -41.38 -116.16
CA VAL A 12 -57.38 -40.03 -115.60
C VAL A 12 -58.72 -39.42 -115.21
N VAL A 13 -59.76 -39.62 -116.03
CA VAL A 13 -61.12 -39.14 -115.72
C VAL A 13 -61.71 -39.89 -114.52
N GLU A 14 -61.49 -41.21 -114.42
CA GLU A 14 -61.93 -42.02 -113.28
C GLU A 14 -61.19 -41.67 -111.98
N LEU A 15 -59.91 -41.32 -112.06
CA LEU A 15 -59.07 -40.98 -110.91
C LEU A 15 -59.24 -39.53 -110.45
N SER A 16 -59.65 -38.60 -111.32
CA SER A 16 -59.83 -37.17 -110.97
C SER A 16 -60.66 -36.93 -109.70
N PRO A 17 -61.89 -37.49 -109.54
CA PRO A 17 -62.68 -37.27 -108.33
C PRO A 17 -62.03 -37.90 -107.08
N LEU A 18 -61.27 -39.00 -107.25
CA LEU A 18 -60.54 -39.63 -106.15
C LEU A 18 -59.38 -38.75 -105.67
N VAL A 19 -58.69 -38.06 -106.59
CA VAL A 19 -57.63 -37.08 -106.28
C VAL A 19 -58.20 -35.88 -105.54
N ASP A 20 -59.37 -35.37 -105.95
CA ASP A 20 -60.03 -34.26 -105.24
C ASP A 20 -60.42 -34.66 -103.81
N THR A 21 -61.02 -35.85 -103.62
CA THR A 21 -61.29 -36.37 -102.28
C THR A 21 -60.03 -36.61 -101.45
N GLN A 22 -58.94 -37.08 -102.07
CA GLN A 22 -57.66 -37.24 -101.38
C GLN A 22 -57.14 -35.88 -100.89
N HIS A 23 -57.19 -34.85 -101.74
CA HIS A 23 -56.73 -33.52 -101.38
C HIS A 23 -57.52 -32.90 -100.22
N ASP A 24 -58.84 -33.09 -100.17
CA ASP A 24 -59.66 -32.61 -99.06
C ASP A 24 -59.40 -33.39 -97.76
N LEU A 25 -59.17 -34.71 -97.85
CA LEU A 25 -58.77 -35.53 -96.71
C LEU A 25 -57.39 -35.15 -96.17
N GLU A 26 -56.43 -34.82 -97.04
CA GLU A 26 -55.11 -34.32 -96.64
C GLU A 26 -55.21 -32.97 -95.91
N LYS A 27 -56.05 -32.04 -96.38
CA LYS A 27 -56.33 -30.79 -95.64
C LYS A 27 -56.95 -31.04 -94.26
N GLN A 28 -57.91 -31.96 -94.18
CA GLN A 28 -58.53 -32.33 -92.92
C GLN A 28 -57.52 -32.98 -91.97
N HIS A 29 -56.64 -33.84 -92.49
CA HIS A 29 -55.56 -34.44 -91.73
C HIS A 29 -54.60 -33.39 -91.15
N ASP A 30 -54.18 -32.42 -91.96
CA ASP A 30 -53.29 -31.35 -91.51
C ASP A 30 -53.94 -30.46 -90.44
N ASP A 31 -55.21 -30.11 -90.61
CA ASP A 31 -55.96 -29.32 -89.62
C ASP A 31 -56.17 -30.09 -88.31
N LEU A 32 -56.46 -31.40 -88.38
CA LEU A 32 -56.55 -32.25 -87.19
C LEU A 32 -55.20 -32.39 -86.50
N THR A 33 -54.11 -32.53 -87.27
CA THR A 33 -52.75 -32.60 -86.74
C THR A 33 -52.40 -31.33 -85.97
N ARG A 34 -52.69 -30.15 -86.53
CA ARG A 34 -52.50 -28.86 -85.83
C ARG A 34 -53.32 -28.74 -84.56
N LYS A 35 -54.57 -29.22 -84.55
CA LYS A 35 -55.42 -29.23 -83.36
C LYS A 35 -54.88 -30.16 -82.27
N VAL A 36 -54.34 -31.32 -82.64
CA VAL A 36 -53.68 -32.24 -81.71
C VAL A 36 -52.44 -31.59 -81.11
N GLU A 37 -51.59 -30.94 -81.91
CA GLU A 37 -50.41 -30.22 -81.42
C GLU A 37 -50.76 -29.09 -80.45
N GLN A 38 -51.81 -28.30 -80.77
CA GLN A 38 -52.31 -27.25 -79.88
C GLN A 38 -52.83 -27.82 -78.57
N TYR A 39 -53.62 -28.90 -78.63
CA TYR A 39 -54.12 -29.57 -77.44
C TYR A 39 -52.99 -30.11 -76.57
N ASP A 40 -52.00 -30.77 -77.16
CA ASP A 40 -50.82 -31.27 -76.45
C ASP A 40 -50.00 -30.14 -75.82
N GLY A 41 -49.89 -29.00 -76.49
CA GLY A 41 -49.30 -27.77 -75.94
C GLY A 41 -50.02 -27.30 -74.68
N LEU A 42 -51.35 -27.17 -74.75
CA LEU A 42 -52.19 -26.76 -73.61
C LEU A 42 -52.12 -27.76 -72.45
N VAL A 43 -52.08 -29.06 -72.74
CA VAL A 43 -51.95 -30.11 -71.71
C VAL A 43 -50.59 -29.99 -71.00
N LYS A 44 -49.50 -29.73 -71.72
CA LYS A 44 -48.17 -29.52 -71.12
C LYS A 44 -48.14 -28.27 -70.24
N GLU A 45 -48.73 -27.17 -70.71
CA GLU A 45 -48.82 -25.93 -69.94
C GLU A 45 -49.70 -26.10 -68.69
N GLY A 46 -50.84 -26.76 -68.81
CA GLY A 46 -51.71 -27.12 -67.69
C GLY A 46 -50.98 -27.96 -66.64
N LYS A 47 -50.22 -28.98 -67.06
CA LYS A 47 -49.39 -29.80 -66.15
C LYS A 47 -48.33 -28.95 -65.43
N ARG A 48 -47.66 -28.03 -66.14
CA ARG A 48 -46.67 -27.12 -65.56
C ARG A 48 -47.30 -26.19 -64.53
N LEU A 49 -48.46 -25.62 -64.82
CA LEU A 49 -49.19 -24.74 -63.90
C LEU A 49 -49.62 -25.49 -62.64
N VAL A 50 -50.11 -26.73 -62.78
CA VAL A 50 -50.47 -27.57 -61.63
C VAL A 50 -49.23 -27.86 -60.75
N GLN A 51 -48.09 -28.17 -61.35
CA GLN A 51 -46.84 -28.37 -60.59
C GLN A 51 -46.41 -27.10 -59.85
N GLN A 52 -46.47 -25.95 -60.51
CA GLN A 52 -46.15 -24.66 -59.88
C GLN A 52 -47.11 -24.33 -58.72
N TYR A 53 -48.41 -24.53 -58.93
CA TYR A 53 -49.43 -24.34 -57.90
C TYR A 53 -49.16 -25.22 -56.68
N ASN A 54 -48.89 -26.51 -56.88
CA ASN A 54 -48.55 -27.42 -55.79
C ASN A 54 -47.26 -27.01 -55.06
N GLY A 55 -46.26 -26.51 -55.81
CA GLY A 55 -45.03 -25.97 -55.22
C GLY A 55 -45.28 -24.75 -54.33
N TYR A 56 -46.13 -23.81 -54.76
CA TYR A 56 -46.52 -22.66 -53.94
C TYR A 56 -47.31 -23.07 -52.71
N LEU A 57 -48.18 -24.07 -52.81
CA LEU A 57 -48.97 -24.57 -51.69
C LEU A 57 -48.06 -25.14 -50.58
N GLN A 58 -47.04 -25.92 -50.96
CA GLN A 58 -46.03 -26.42 -50.02
C GLN A 58 -45.20 -25.28 -49.40
N GLN A 59 -44.85 -24.25 -50.16
CA GLN A 59 -44.15 -23.09 -49.62
C GLN A 59 -45.01 -22.32 -48.61
N GLN A 60 -46.30 -22.16 -48.90
CA GLN A 60 -47.25 -21.51 -48.00
C GLN A 60 -47.38 -22.28 -46.68
N GLU A 61 -47.51 -23.61 -46.74
CA GLU A 61 -47.55 -24.45 -45.52
C GLU A 61 -46.27 -24.32 -44.70
N ASN A 62 -45.11 -24.33 -45.35
CA ASN A 62 -43.83 -24.17 -44.67
C ASN A 62 -43.69 -22.79 -44.00
N LEU A 63 -44.15 -21.73 -44.66
CA LEU A 63 -44.15 -20.38 -44.07
C LEU A 63 -45.14 -20.26 -42.92
N ALA A 64 -46.33 -20.84 -43.05
CA ALA A 64 -47.33 -20.86 -41.98
C ALA A 64 -46.81 -21.57 -40.72
N ARG A 65 -46.10 -22.69 -40.88
CA ARG A 65 -45.43 -23.38 -39.77
C ARG A 65 -44.38 -22.49 -39.11
N LYS A 66 -43.50 -21.87 -39.89
CA LYS A 66 -42.48 -20.95 -39.35
C LYS A 66 -43.09 -19.77 -38.60
N ILE A 67 -44.20 -19.20 -39.10
CA ILE A 67 -44.92 -18.13 -38.42
C ILE A 67 -45.46 -18.65 -37.08
N SER A 68 -46.12 -19.81 -37.08
CA SER A 68 -46.65 -20.44 -35.88
C SER A 68 -45.56 -20.72 -34.81
N ASP A 69 -44.35 -21.06 -35.23
CA ASP A 69 -43.22 -21.31 -34.32
C ASP A 69 -42.67 -20.00 -33.71
N ILE A 70 -42.68 -18.90 -34.49
CA ILE A 70 -42.09 -17.60 -34.09
C ILE A 70 -43.09 -16.74 -33.30
N GLU A 71 -44.38 -16.80 -33.62
CA GLU A 71 -45.45 -16.04 -32.97
C GLU A 71 -45.38 -16.05 -31.42
N PRO A 72 -45.24 -17.22 -30.74
CA PRO A 72 -45.16 -17.27 -29.28
C PRO A 72 -43.89 -16.63 -28.72
N LEU A 73 -42.81 -16.54 -29.50
CA LEU A 73 -41.53 -15.97 -29.06
C LEU A 73 -41.52 -14.44 -29.06
N LYS A 74 -42.49 -13.77 -29.72
CA LYS A 74 -42.56 -12.30 -29.78
C LYS A 74 -42.65 -11.66 -28.38
N ALA A 75 -43.44 -12.25 -27.49
CA ALA A 75 -43.58 -11.77 -26.11
C ALA A 75 -42.26 -11.88 -25.33
N LEU A 76 -41.50 -12.96 -25.55
CA LEU A 76 -40.18 -13.15 -24.93
C LEU A 76 -39.15 -12.17 -25.50
N ALA A 77 -39.14 -11.96 -26.81
CA ALA A 77 -38.26 -11.01 -27.47
C ALA A 77 -38.49 -9.57 -26.99
N ALA A 78 -39.74 -9.19 -26.72
CA ALA A 78 -40.08 -7.88 -26.16
C ALA A 78 -39.45 -7.64 -24.78
N GLN A 79 -39.19 -8.70 -24.00
CA GLN A 79 -38.57 -8.59 -22.66
C GLN A 79 -37.03 -8.60 -22.70
N LEU A 80 -36.41 -8.87 -23.86
CA LEU A 80 -34.96 -9.06 -23.95
C LEU A 80 -34.20 -7.80 -23.48
N GLN A 81 -34.62 -6.63 -23.97
CA GLN A 81 -33.96 -5.37 -23.66
C GLN A 81 -34.01 -5.06 -22.16
N GLU A 82 -35.19 -5.21 -21.54
CA GLU A 82 -35.39 -5.00 -20.11
C GLU A 82 -34.52 -5.96 -19.27
N ARG A 83 -34.43 -7.24 -19.68
CA ARG A 83 -33.58 -8.22 -18.98
C ARG A 83 -32.10 -7.92 -19.11
N VAL A 84 -31.65 -7.46 -20.29
CA VAL A 84 -30.27 -7.04 -20.53
C VAL A 84 -29.91 -5.85 -19.64
N GLU A 85 -30.80 -4.86 -19.55
CA GLU A 85 -30.62 -3.69 -18.68
C GLU A 85 -30.60 -4.07 -17.20
N ALA A 86 -31.51 -4.93 -16.76
CA ALA A 86 -31.54 -5.43 -15.38
C ALA A 86 -30.24 -6.16 -15.02
N VAL A 87 -29.71 -7.01 -15.90
CA VAL A 87 -28.42 -7.70 -15.69
C VAL A 87 -27.27 -6.71 -15.63
N ALA A 88 -27.26 -5.68 -16.48
CA ALA A 88 -26.23 -4.64 -16.45
C ALA A 88 -26.26 -3.86 -15.12
N GLN A 89 -27.44 -3.48 -14.63
CA GLN A 89 -27.62 -2.82 -13.34
C GLN A 89 -27.14 -3.69 -12.18
N LEU A 90 -27.51 -4.97 -12.14
CA LEU A 90 -27.06 -5.90 -11.10
C LEU A 90 -25.54 -6.09 -11.10
N ARG A 91 -24.91 -6.14 -12.28
CA ARG A 91 -23.44 -6.20 -12.40
C ARG A 91 -22.78 -4.92 -11.87
N ALA A 92 -23.33 -3.76 -12.16
CA ALA A 92 -22.84 -2.50 -11.63
C ALA A 92 -22.95 -2.45 -10.09
N GLN A 93 -24.08 -2.88 -9.53
CA GLN A 93 -24.28 -2.96 -8.08
C GLN A 93 -23.31 -3.94 -7.39
N LEU A 94 -23.06 -5.09 -8.01
CA LEU A 94 -22.08 -6.06 -7.51
C LEU A 94 -20.65 -5.49 -7.50
N SER A 95 -20.27 -4.80 -8.58
CA SER A 95 -18.97 -4.12 -8.68
C SER A 95 -18.82 -3.05 -7.59
N GLU A 96 -19.86 -2.22 -7.42
CA GLU A 96 -19.88 -1.18 -6.40
C GLU A 96 -19.77 -1.76 -4.98
N ARG A 97 -20.54 -2.80 -4.68
CA ARG A 97 -20.46 -3.50 -3.39
C ARG A 97 -19.06 -4.08 -3.14
N GLY A 98 -18.44 -4.66 -4.17
CA GLY A 98 -17.07 -5.17 -4.09
C GLY A 98 -16.03 -4.06 -3.87
N SER A 99 -16.24 -2.87 -4.44
CA SER A 99 -15.41 -1.69 -4.19
C SER A 99 -15.55 -1.20 -2.74
N ARG A 100 -16.80 -1.02 -2.28
CA ARG A 100 -17.10 -0.59 -0.89
C ARG A 100 -16.56 -1.58 0.15
N GLN A 101 -16.61 -2.88 -0.13
CA GLN A 101 -16.06 -3.90 0.77
C GLN A 101 -14.54 -3.79 0.90
N ARG A 102 -13.82 -3.55 -0.21
CA ARG A 102 -12.38 -3.30 -0.19
C ARG A 102 -12.02 -2.05 0.59
N GLN A 103 -12.73 -0.94 0.34
CA GLN A 103 -12.55 0.30 1.11
C GLN A 103 -12.79 0.11 2.61
N LEU A 104 -13.81 -0.67 2.98
CA LEU A 104 -14.09 -0.98 4.39
C LEU A 104 -12.95 -1.79 5.02
N GLN A 105 -12.38 -2.77 4.30
CA GLN A 105 -11.23 -3.55 4.78
C GLN A 105 -10.00 -2.65 4.99
N GLU A 106 -9.68 -1.78 4.02
CA GLU A 106 -8.59 -0.81 4.13
C GLU A 106 -8.77 0.12 5.34
N LYS A 107 -10.00 0.63 5.57
CA LYS A 107 -10.29 1.49 6.73
C LYS A 107 -10.18 0.76 8.06
N ARG A 108 -10.56 -0.52 8.11
CA ARG A 108 -10.39 -1.35 9.32
C ARG A 108 -8.92 -1.58 9.63
N GLU A 109 -8.10 -1.84 8.61
CA GLU A 109 -6.66 -2.01 8.80
C GLU A 109 -6.00 -0.71 9.24
N GLN A 110 -6.36 0.43 8.64
CA GLN A 110 -5.90 1.76 9.09
C GLN A 110 -6.28 2.04 10.54
N LEU A 111 -7.51 1.69 10.95
CA LEU A 111 -7.95 1.86 12.33
C LEU A 111 -7.11 1.00 13.30
N ARG A 112 -6.85 -0.26 12.94
CA ARG A 112 -6.03 -1.15 13.74
C ARG A 112 -4.61 -0.61 13.92
N GLN A 113 -3.96 -0.18 12.83
CA GLN A 113 -2.63 0.42 12.87
C GLN A 113 -2.60 1.66 13.77
N LYS A 114 -3.63 2.52 13.67
CA LYS A 114 -3.74 3.71 14.53
C LYS A 114 -3.96 3.37 16.01
N GLN A 115 -4.64 2.27 16.32
CA GLN A 115 -4.80 1.78 17.69
C GLN A 115 -3.47 1.27 18.24
N GLU A 116 -2.74 0.47 17.48
CA GLU A 116 -1.41 -0.03 17.85
C GLU A 116 -0.40 1.13 18.04
N GLU A 117 -0.40 2.12 17.14
CA GLU A 117 0.37 3.36 17.31
C GLU A 117 0.01 4.08 18.62
N ARG A 118 -1.28 4.23 18.91
CA ARG A 118 -1.74 4.91 20.14
C ARG A 118 -1.27 4.19 21.40
N GLU A 119 -1.33 2.86 21.42
CA GLU A 119 -0.85 2.05 22.55
C GLU A 119 0.67 2.18 22.73
N ASN A 120 1.42 2.16 21.62
CA ASN A 120 2.86 2.40 21.64
C ASN A 120 3.20 3.80 22.17
N PHE A 121 2.47 4.83 21.76
CA PHE A 121 2.66 6.17 22.31
C PHE A 121 2.27 6.25 23.79
N ALA A 122 1.17 5.63 24.20
CA ALA A 122 0.75 5.62 25.61
C ALA A 122 1.78 4.95 26.52
N THR A 123 2.39 3.84 26.08
CA THR A 123 3.46 3.18 26.84
C THR A 123 4.73 4.03 26.93
N ARG A 124 5.11 4.71 25.85
CA ARG A 124 6.24 5.67 25.86
C ARG A 124 5.96 6.86 26.77
N LEU A 125 4.75 7.39 26.74
CA LEU A 125 4.33 8.50 27.61
C LEU A 125 4.43 8.11 29.09
N ARG A 126 3.86 6.96 29.48
CA ARG A 126 3.98 6.44 30.86
C ARG A 126 5.44 6.27 31.31
N LYS A 127 6.31 5.79 30.42
CA LYS A 127 7.75 5.68 30.72
C LYS A 127 8.39 7.06 30.92
N ALA A 128 8.05 8.03 30.07
CA ALA A 128 8.56 9.39 30.18
C ALA A 128 8.06 10.07 31.46
N GLU A 129 6.77 9.94 31.79
CA GLU A 129 6.19 10.43 33.03
C GLU A 129 6.88 9.84 34.26
N ASN A 130 7.05 8.51 34.30
CA ASN A 130 7.78 7.85 35.39
C ASN A 130 9.24 8.33 35.51
N ASN A 131 9.91 8.58 34.37
CA ASN A 131 11.27 9.11 34.38
C ASN A 131 11.29 10.56 34.89
N ILE A 132 10.33 11.39 34.49
CA ILE A 132 10.18 12.76 34.98
C ILE A 132 9.96 12.74 36.50
N THR A 133 9.06 11.90 37.02
CA THR A 133 8.84 11.78 38.47
C THR A 133 10.14 11.42 39.20
N LYS A 134 10.92 10.46 38.70
CA LYS A 134 12.22 10.10 39.31
C LYS A 134 13.23 11.25 39.28
N ILE A 135 13.26 12.02 38.19
CA ILE A 135 14.13 13.18 38.06
C ILE A 135 13.68 14.28 39.03
N GLU A 136 12.37 14.53 39.14
CA GLU A 136 11.80 15.52 40.06
C GLU A 136 12.02 15.15 41.53
N GLU A 137 11.87 13.87 41.88
CA GLU A 137 12.16 13.33 43.22
C GLU A 137 13.60 13.60 43.67
N HIS A 138 14.54 13.67 42.73
CA HIS A 138 15.96 13.87 43.00
C HIS A 138 16.52 15.18 42.44
N ARG A 139 15.63 16.13 42.09
CA ARG A 139 16.02 17.38 41.44
C ARG A 139 16.92 18.20 42.35
N HIS A 140 16.57 18.27 43.63
CA HIS A 140 17.32 19.06 44.60
C HIS A 140 18.72 18.51 44.80
N GLU A 141 18.86 17.19 44.92
CA GLU A 141 20.15 16.52 45.00
C GLU A 141 20.99 16.77 43.75
N ALA A 142 20.42 16.66 42.55
CA ALA A 142 21.14 16.93 41.30
C ALA A 142 21.57 18.41 41.17
N GLU A 143 20.74 19.36 41.62
CA GLU A 143 21.05 20.80 41.67
C GLU A 143 22.16 21.14 42.69
N GLU A 144 22.31 20.36 43.77
CA GLU A 144 23.38 20.53 44.77
C GLU A 144 24.76 20.10 44.26
N LEU A 145 24.84 19.20 43.27
CA LEU A 145 26.09 18.58 42.83
C LEU A 145 27.18 19.57 42.37
N PRO A 146 26.88 20.61 41.56
CA PRO A 146 27.89 21.59 41.15
C PRO A 146 28.46 22.38 42.35
N ALA A 147 27.62 22.74 43.31
CA ALA A 147 28.05 23.46 44.51
C ALA A 147 28.96 22.59 45.39
N LEU A 148 28.63 21.31 45.56
CA LEU A 148 29.47 20.34 46.28
C LEU A 148 30.82 20.13 45.59
N GLN A 149 30.86 20.07 44.25
CA GLN A 149 32.11 19.97 43.49
C GLN A 149 33.01 21.19 43.71
N VAL A 150 32.44 22.40 43.66
CA VAL A 150 33.18 23.64 43.96
C VAL A 150 33.74 23.64 45.38
N GLN A 151 32.97 23.20 46.38
CA GLN A 151 33.45 23.09 47.75
C GLN A 151 34.57 22.06 47.91
N TYR A 152 34.45 20.91 47.23
CA TYR A 152 35.50 19.89 47.23
C TYR A 152 36.82 20.42 46.64
N ASP A 153 36.74 21.14 45.52
CA ASP A 153 37.90 21.75 44.87
C ASP A 153 38.56 22.83 45.75
N GLN A 154 37.75 23.67 46.42
CA GLN A 154 38.24 24.66 47.39
C GLN A 154 39.00 24.01 48.54
N PHE A 155 38.47 22.93 49.11
CA PHE A 155 39.18 22.19 50.14
C PHE A 155 40.44 21.51 49.60
N SER A 156 40.45 21.07 48.34
CA SER A 156 41.64 20.50 47.72
C SER A 156 42.75 21.54 47.58
N GLU A 157 42.42 22.76 47.16
CA GLU A 157 43.38 23.86 47.11
C GLU A 157 43.92 24.21 48.50
N GLN A 158 43.06 24.29 49.51
CA GLN A 158 43.48 24.59 50.88
C GLN A 158 44.38 23.50 51.45
N ARG A 159 44.05 22.22 51.19
CA ARG A 159 44.89 21.07 51.56
C ARG A 159 46.29 21.19 50.96
N TYR A 160 46.39 21.43 49.65
CA TYR A 160 47.69 21.60 48.99
C TYR A 160 48.50 22.76 49.56
N ARG A 161 47.85 23.88 49.90
CA ARG A 161 48.53 25.02 50.55
C ARG A 161 49.07 24.66 51.94
N LEU A 162 48.26 24.00 52.78
CA LEU A 162 48.69 23.58 54.12
C LEU A 162 49.80 22.52 54.07
N GLU A 163 49.71 21.56 53.15
CA GLU A 163 50.78 20.57 52.93
C GLU A 163 52.10 21.24 52.56
N GLY A 164 52.06 22.23 51.64
CA GLY A 164 53.23 23.03 51.27
C GLY A 164 53.78 23.88 52.43
N ASN A 165 52.92 24.48 53.24
CA ASN A 165 53.32 25.20 54.45
C ASN A 165 53.99 24.27 55.47
N ILE A 166 53.39 23.10 55.74
CA ILE A 166 53.92 22.11 56.66
C ILE A 166 55.29 21.62 56.19
N GLU A 167 55.47 21.35 54.90
CA GLU A 167 56.76 20.98 54.33
C GLU A 167 57.80 22.10 54.51
N GLY A 168 57.41 23.34 54.19
CA GLY A 168 58.23 24.54 54.36
C GLY A 168 58.65 24.75 55.82
N TYR A 169 57.70 24.75 56.76
CA TYR A 169 57.95 24.89 58.19
C TYR A 169 58.78 23.73 58.74
N THR A 170 58.57 22.51 58.27
CA THR A 170 59.40 21.36 58.67
C THR A 170 60.86 21.57 58.25
N LYS A 171 61.09 22.09 57.04
CA LYS A 171 62.44 22.44 56.55
C LYS A 171 63.04 23.59 57.36
N SER A 172 62.30 24.68 57.57
CA SER A 172 62.77 25.83 58.36
C SER A 172 63.04 25.49 59.83
N ARG A 173 62.24 24.62 60.43
CA ARG A 173 62.45 24.08 61.78
C ARG A 173 63.77 23.30 61.85
N ARG A 174 64.02 22.40 60.90
CA ARG A 174 65.29 21.64 60.83
C ARG A 174 66.52 22.54 60.66
N GLN A 175 66.39 23.62 59.88
CA GLN A 175 67.46 24.59 59.67
C GLN A 175 67.71 25.50 60.88
N SER A 176 66.71 25.66 61.75
CA SER A 176 66.79 26.48 62.98
C SER A 176 67.13 25.63 64.21
N ALA A 177 67.60 24.40 64.01
CA ALA A 177 67.94 23.47 65.07
C ALA A 177 69.00 24.06 66.00
N GLY A 178 68.71 24.11 67.31
CA GLY A 178 69.55 24.80 68.31
C GLY A 178 69.11 26.24 68.61
N GLY A 179 67.97 26.69 68.09
CA GLY A 179 67.33 27.96 68.48
C GLY A 179 67.92 29.24 67.86
N LEU A 180 68.86 29.10 66.92
CA LEU A 180 69.51 30.20 66.22
C LEU A 180 68.90 30.43 64.83
N CYS A 181 68.91 31.67 64.35
CA CYS A 181 68.43 32.03 63.02
C CYS A 181 69.28 31.33 61.93
N PRO A 182 68.68 30.61 60.97
CA PRO A 182 69.42 29.92 59.91
C PRO A 182 70.29 30.82 59.04
N PHE A 183 69.95 32.12 58.95
CA PHE A 183 70.66 33.09 58.10
C PHE A 183 71.68 33.92 58.87
N LEU A 184 71.40 34.23 60.14
CA LEU A 184 72.20 35.18 60.94
C LEU A 184 72.92 34.50 62.12
N HIS A 185 72.64 33.22 62.40
CA HIS A 185 73.21 32.44 63.50
C HIS A 185 73.07 33.09 64.89
N GLU A 186 72.09 33.99 65.03
CA GLU A 186 71.78 34.73 66.26
C GLU A 186 70.34 34.43 66.72
N PRO A 187 70.04 34.56 68.03
CA PRO A 187 68.67 34.43 68.53
C PRO A 187 67.78 35.55 67.96
N CYS A 188 66.67 35.18 67.34
CA CYS A 188 65.79 36.15 66.69
C CYS A 188 65.03 37.01 67.74
N LEU A 189 65.33 38.31 67.76
CA LEU A 189 64.74 39.28 68.70
C LEU A 189 63.21 39.41 68.54
N ASN A 190 62.69 39.27 67.31
CA ASN A 190 61.26 39.45 67.01
C ASN A 190 60.34 38.41 67.68
N ILE A 191 60.84 37.20 67.92
CA ILE A 191 60.04 36.12 68.53
C ILE A 191 60.17 36.13 70.05
N LYS A 192 61.32 36.58 70.56
CA LYS A 192 61.56 36.81 71.98
C LYS A 192 60.65 37.92 72.53
N GLN A 193 60.41 38.97 71.73
CA GLN A 193 59.44 40.04 72.03
C GLN A 193 57.97 39.55 72.03
N ARG A 194 57.66 38.45 71.32
CA ARG A 194 56.34 37.80 71.31
C ARG A 194 56.18 36.73 72.40
N GLY A 195 57.12 36.63 73.34
CA GLY A 195 57.06 35.69 74.46
C GLY A 195 57.39 34.23 74.11
N ILE A 196 57.96 33.98 72.92
CA ILE A 196 58.28 32.62 72.46
C ILE A 196 59.76 32.30 72.76
N ILE A 197 60.01 31.11 73.31
CA ILE A 197 61.30 30.71 73.90
C ILE A 197 62.38 30.45 72.82
N SER A 198 61.99 29.92 71.66
CA SER A 198 62.91 29.61 70.55
C SER A 198 62.21 29.62 69.18
N LEU A 199 63.00 29.73 68.10
CA LEU A 199 62.53 29.53 66.72
C LEU A 199 61.88 28.15 66.52
N GLU A 200 62.40 27.14 67.21
CA GLU A 200 61.85 25.77 67.17
C GLU A 200 60.43 25.74 67.74
N SER A 201 60.21 26.37 68.91
CA SER A 201 58.88 26.47 69.52
C SER A 201 57.90 27.27 68.66
N TYR A 202 58.38 28.28 67.93
CA TYR A 202 57.57 29.03 66.96
C TYR A 202 57.12 28.15 65.79
N PHE A 203 58.05 27.42 65.16
CA PHE A 203 57.70 26.52 64.06
C PHE A 203 56.90 25.30 64.52
N ASP A 204 57.11 24.80 65.74
CA ASP A 204 56.29 23.74 66.33
C ASP A 204 54.84 24.18 66.56
N GLY A 205 54.62 25.43 66.98
CA GLY A 205 53.29 26.03 67.04
C GLY A 205 52.62 26.09 65.66
N LEU A 206 53.31 26.64 64.66
CA LEU A 206 52.80 26.72 63.28
C LEU A 206 52.50 25.34 62.67
N LEU A 207 53.38 24.36 62.89
CA LEU A 207 53.18 22.99 62.45
C LEU A 207 51.99 22.33 63.16
N GLY A 208 51.78 22.61 64.45
CA GLY A 208 50.62 22.12 65.20
C GLY A 208 49.30 22.71 64.69
N GLU A 209 49.27 24.01 64.43
CA GLU A 209 48.11 24.72 63.88
C GLU A 209 47.75 24.22 62.48
N ASP A 210 48.73 24.17 61.56
CA ASP A 210 48.47 23.75 60.18
C ASP A 210 48.16 22.25 60.08
N ARG A 211 48.73 21.40 60.93
CA ARG A 211 48.32 19.97 61.01
C ARG A 211 46.89 19.80 61.51
N THR A 212 46.49 20.56 62.54
CA THR A 212 45.12 20.51 63.06
C THR A 212 44.12 20.97 62.00
N ARG A 213 44.43 22.05 61.28
CA ARG A 213 43.62 22.53 60.14
C ARG A 213 43.61 21.54 58.98
N LEU A 214 44.73 20.89 58.69
CA LEU A 214 44.81 19.86 57.65
C LEU A 214 43.91 18.67 57.98
N ASP A 215 43.90 18.21 59.24
CA ASP A 215 43.01 17.14 59.70
C ASP A 215 41.53 17.55 59.59
N GLU A 216 41.19 18.79 59.91
CA GLU A 216 39.84 19.33 59.76
C GLU A 216 39.40 19.37 58.28
N ILE A 217 40.25 19.90 57.39
CA ILE A 217 39.97 19.94 55.95
C ILE A 217 39.85 18.54 55.36
N ASN A 218 40.70 17.60 55.78
CA ASN A 218 40.61 16.20 55.34
C ASN A 218 39.26 15.57 55.75
N ARG A 219 38.78 15.83 56.97
CA ARG A 219 37.44 15.37 57.40
C ARG A 219 36.34 16.00 56.56
N GLN A 220 36.39 17.31 56.32
CA GLN A 220 35.41 18.02 55.49
C GLN A 220 35.40 17.50 54.04
N GLN A 221 36.57 17.22 53.46
CA GLN A 221 36.69 16.61 52.13
C GLN A 221 36.05 15.22 52.05
N ILE A 222 36.29 14.36 53.05
CA ILE A 222 35.69 13.02 53.10
C ILE A 222 34.16 13.13 53.13
N THR A 223 33.62 14.00 54.01
CA THR A 223 32.17 14.22 54.12
C THR A 223 31.56 14.72 52.80
N ILE A 224 32.21 15.69 52.14
CA ILE A 224 31.72 16.18 50.84
C ILE A 224 31.86 15.11 49.75
N ALA A 225 32.96 14.35 49.72
CA ALA A 225 33.15 13.28 48.75
C ALA A 225 32.09 12.18 48.87
N GLU A 226 31.74 11.80 50.11
CA GLU A 226 30.64 10.87 50.38
C GLU A 226 29.29 11.42 49.91
N ARG A 227 29.01 12.71 50.17
CA ARG A 227 27.79 13.37 49.69
C ARG A 227 27.74 13.46 48.15
N ILE A 228 28.85 13.82 47.49
CA ILE A 228 28.98 13.81 46.02
C ILE A 228 28.71 12.41 45.48
N THR A 229 29.25 11.37 46.12
CA THR A 229 29.09 9.97 45.69
C THR A 229 27.65 9.50 45.86
N PHE A 230 26.97 9.94 46.93
CA PHE A 230 25.56 9.68 47.15
C PHE A 230 24.69 10.38 46.09
N VAL A 231 24.91 11.67 45.86
CA VAL A 231 24.15 12.49 44.90
C VAL A 231 24.36 12.01 43.46
N LYS A 232 25.57 11.60 43.08
CA LYS A 232 25.88 11.03 41.75
C LYS A 232 25.08 9.78 41.39
N LYS A 233 24.42 9.13 42.35
CA LYS A 233 23.52 7.99 42.04
C LYS A 233 22.23 8.42 41.37
N TYR A 234 21.89 9.72 41.46
CA TYR A 234 20.62 10.28 41.07
C TYR A 234 20.72 11.37 39.98
N ALA A 235 21.94 11.77 39.62
CA ALA A 235 22.25 12.66 38.49
C ALA A 235 22.67 11.83 37.27
#